data_AF-A0A8J4CQY1-F1
#
_entry.id   AF-A0A8J4CQY1-F1
#
_cell.length_a   1.000
_cell.length_b   1.000
_cell.length_c   1.000
_cell.angle_alpha   90.00
_cell.angle_beta   90.00
_cell.angle_gamma   90.00
#
_symmetry.space_group_name_H-M   'P 1'
#
loop_
_entity.id
_entity.type
_entity.pdbx_description
1 polymer ?
#
loop_
_entity_poly.entity_id
_entity_poly.type
_entity_poly.pdbx_seq_one_letter_code
_entity_poly.pdbx_strand_id
1 'polypeptide(L)'
;PGAAPAAAAAATGGAALVPERVALVLRRALAAGWADQVAKRARSSEYLAQLEESRRKRHAVRYQPACLSEGHVFLHPRSALHGDAPEFLVYMQLLRTEKRPYMAGLTAIEAEWLTECGTPLCMLSATPLTDPPPSYRGAPVDTVMAWREARYGMHGWPLPPVAVPHPDATERAAVFATALLEGRVLPAMAEMRPHLAASPAMLLRPELRGVARVGELVGALVRAKVDSRSSLAAAWRSSQPTLLQRELAAWLPKAQQPVLLRLWPRMVAEATAGAPPPSPLSAAAPTSTGVKG
;
A
#
# COMPACT_ATOMS: atom_id res chain seq x y z
N PRO A 1 37.21 -21.78 -62.35
CA PRO A 1 35.98 -22.11 -61.59
C PRO A 1 36.35 -22.45 -60.13
N GLY A 2 36.64 -21.50 -59.26
CA GLY A 2 35.73 -20.45 -58.81
C GLY A 2 35.10 -20.85 -57.47
N ALA A 3 35.91 -21.21 -56.48
CA ALA A 3 35.46 -21.55 -55.13
C ALA A 3 35.54 -20.28 -54.25
N ALA A 4 34.37 -19.69 -53.95
CA ALA A 4 34.24 -18.62 -52.97
C ALA A 4 33.92 -19.26 -51.59
N PRO A 5 34.66 -18.94 -50.52
CA PRO A 5 34.21 -19.26 -49.17
C PRO A 5 33.16 -18.22 -48.75
N ALA A 6 31.94 -18.68 -48.49
CA ALA A 6 30.89 -17.87 -47.89
C ALA A 6 31.33 -17.48 -46.47
N ALA A 7 31.65 -16.20 -46.29
CA ALA A 7 31.92 -15.61 -45.00
C ALA A 7 30.71 -15.80 -44.08
N ALA A 8 30.91 -16.55 -43.00
CA ALA A 8 30.00 -16.60 -41.87
C ALA A 8 29.99 -15.19 -41.23
N ALA A 9 29.00 -14.39 -41.61
CA ALA A 9 28.67 -13.16 -40.90
C ALA A 9 28.16 -13.54 -39.51
N ALA A 10 29.07 -13.58 -38.55
CA ALA A 10 28.75 -13.60 -37.13
C ALA A 10 27.92 -12.35 -36.83
N ALA A 11 26.60 -12.53 -36.74
CA ALA A 11 25.69 -11.51 -36.22
C ALA A 11 26.02 -11.32 -34.72
N THR A 12 27.02 -10.47 -34.47
CA THR A 12 27.28 -9.85 -33.18
C THR A 12 26.19 -8.81 -32.96
N GLY A 13 24.97 -9.30 -32.72
CA GLY A 13 23.86 -8.50 -32.26
C GLY A 13 24.06 -8.17 -30.80
N GLY A 14 24.82 -7.11 -30.52
CA GLY A 14 24.81 -6.45 -29.22
C GLY A 14 23.40 -5.93 -28.94
N ALA A 15 22.55 -6.78 -28.36
CA ALA A 15 21.32 -6.33 -27.76
C ALA A 15 21.73 -5.34 -26.67
N ALA A 16 21.45 -4.06 -26.88
CA ALA A 16 21.50 -3.07 -25.82
C ALA A 16 20.61 -3.61 -24.69
N LEU A 17 21.25 -4.18 -23.68
CA LEU A 17 20.58 -4.70 -22.49
C LEU A 17 19.78 -3.54 -21.92
N VAL A 18 18.46 -3.64 -21.99
CA VAL A 18 17.56 -2.66 -21.40
C VAL A 18 18.03 -2.43 -19.96
N PRO A 19 18.27 -1.17 -19.54
CA PRO A 19 18.72 -0.91 -18.18
C PRO A 19 17.78 -1.58 -17.19
N GLU A 20 18.32 -2.19 -16.13
CA GLU A 20 17.55 -3.01 -15.19
C GLU A 20 16.33 -2.27 -14.62
N ARG A 21 16.47 -0.97 -14.34
CA ARG A 21 15.36 -0.10 -13.92
C ARG A 21 14.19 -0.10 -14.92
N VAL A 22 14.49 -0.06 -16.21
CA VAL A 22 13.49 0.00 -17.29
C VAL A 22 12.84 -1.38 -17.42
N ALA A 23 13.64 -2.45 -17.36
CA ALA A 23 13.10 -3.81 -17.34
C ALA A 23 12.15 -4.03 -16.15
N LEU A 24 12.49 -3.53 -14.95
CA LEU A 24 11.63 -3.63 -13.76
C LEU A 24 10.31 -2.88 -13.96
N VAL A 25 10.35 -1.64 -14.46
CA VAL A 25 9.13 -0.86 -14.75
C VAL A 25 8.25 -1.56 -15.80
N LEU A 26 8.86 -2.12 -16.85
CA LEU A 26 8.12 -2.88 -17.86
C LEU A 26 7.48 -4.13 -17.27
N ARG A 27 8.19 -4.89 -16.42
CA ARG A 27 7.61 -6.07 -15.75
C ARG A 27 6.43 -5.68 -14.84
N ARG A 28 6.52 -4.56 -14.11
CA ARG A 28 5.41 -4.03 -13.32
C ARG A 28 4.22 -3.64 -14.20
N ALA A 29 4.46 -2.98 -15.33
CA ALA A 29 3.41 -2.63 -16.28
C ALA A 29 2.73 -3.88 -16.88
N LEU A 30 3.50 -4.93 -17.19
CA LEU A 30 2.96 -6.22 -17.62
C LEU A 30 2.13 -6.89 -16.52
N ALA A 31 2.58 -6.82 -15.26
CA ALA A 31 1.81 -7.33 -14.12
C ALA A 31 0.46 -6.63 -13.96
N ALA A 32 0.43 -5.31 -14.14
CA ALA A 32 -0.81 -4.53 -14.09
C ALA A 32 -1.72 -4.80 -15.30
N GLY A 33 -1.15 -4.95 -16.50
CA GLY A 33 -1.91 -5.17 -17.73
C GLY A 33 -2.55 -6.54 -17.84
N TRP A 34 -1.93 -7.57 -17.26
CA TRP A 34 -2.37 -8.97 -17.30
C TRP A 34 -2.63 -9.53 -15.90
N ALA A 35 -3.25 -8.72 -15.04
CA ALA A 35 -3.55 -9.11 -13.66
C ALA A 35 -4.45 -10.36 -13.57
N ASP A 36 -5.34 -10.57 -14.54
CA ASP A 36 -6.18 -11.76 -14.65
C ASP A 36 -5.39 -13.03 -15.06
N GLN A 37 -4.20 -12.86 -15.63
CA GLN A 37 -3.34 -13.94 -16.15
C GLN A 37 -2.09 -14.13 -15.30
N VAL A 38 -2.27 -14.04 -13.98
CA VAL A 38 -1.23 -14.37 -12.99
C VAL A 38 -1.29 -15.86 -12.67
N ALA A 39 -0.13 -16.49 -12.50
CA ALA A 39 -0.04 -17.86 -12.00
C ALA A 39 0.96 -17.96 -10.85
N LYS A 40 0.56 -18.70 -9.81
CA LYS A 40 1.42 -19.00 -8.66
C LYS A 40 1.97 -20.42 -8.78
N ARG A 41 3.24 -20.59 -8.46
CA ARG A 41 3.89 -21.90 -8.42
C ARG A 41 3.24 -22.77 -7.35
N ALA A 42 2.72 -23.92 -7.76
CA ALA A 42 2.14 -24.88 -6.84
C ALA A 42 3.27 -25.67 -6.14
N ARG A 43 3.32 -25.60 -4.81
CA ARG A 43 4.17 -26.46 -3.97
C ARG A 43 3.27 -27.43 -3.20
N SER A 44 2.68 -28.42 -3.89
CA SER A 44 1.91 -29.46 -3.18
C SER A 44 2.85 -30.34 -2.36
N SER A 45 2.38 -30.87 -1.23
CA SER A 45 3.12 -31.83 -0.39
C SER A 45 3.57 -33.05 -1.20
N GLU A 46 2.72 -33.54 -2.10
CA GLU A 46 3.05 -34.61 -3.04
C GLU A 46 4.17 -34.24 -4.02
N TYR A 47 4.25 -32.98 -4.47
CA TYR A 47 5.32 -32.51 -5.35
C TYR A 47 6.65 -32.40 -4.60
N LEU A 48 6.62 -31.94 -3.35
CA LEU A 48 7.80 -31.92 -2.47
C LEU A 48 8.28 -33.35 -2.17
N ALA A 49 7.36 -34.28 -1.87
CA ALA A 49 7.69 -35.70 -1.68
C ALA A 49 8.26 -36.35 -2.96
N GLN A 50 7.68 -36.07 -4.13
CA GLN A 50 8.19 -36.57 -5.42
C GLN A 50 9.57 -35.97 -5.79
N LEU A 51 9.84 -34.71 -5.44
CA LEU A 51 11.15 -34.08 -5.61
C LEU A 51 12.23 -34.74 -4.75
N GLU A 52 11.90 -35.08 -3.50
CA GLU A 52 12.80 -35.77 -2.57
C GLU A 52 13.13 -37.19 -3.04
N GLU A 53 12.14 -37.91 -3.57
CA GLU A 53 12.27 -39.30 -4.01
C GLU A 53 12.97 -39.42 -5.39
N SER A 54 12.79 -38.44 -6.28
CA SER A 54 13.35 -38.46 -7.64
C SER A 54 14.43 -37.41 -7.88
N ARG A 55 15.58 -37.54 -7.20
CA ARG A 55 16.81 -36.74 -7.44
C ARG A 55 17.34 -36.74 -8.89
N ARG A 56 16.73 -37.49 -9.83
CA ARG A 56 17.22 -37.68 -11.22
C ARG A 56 16.24 -37.29 -12.33
N LYS A 57 14.96 -36.99 -12.07
CA LYS A 57 13.99 -36.61 -13.12
C LYS A 57 13.64 -35.14 -13.00
N ARG A 58 13.84 -34.36 -14.07
CA ARG A 58 13.40 -32.97 -14.16
C ARG A 58 11.87 -32.93 -14.18
N HIS A 59 11.26 -32.77 -13.00
CA HIS A 59 9.82 -32.63 -12.88
C HIS A 59 9.39 -31.29 -13.46
N ALA A 60 8.34 -31.30 -14.27
CA ALA A 60 7.79 -30.05 -14.79
C ALA A 60 7.09 -29.30 -13.68
N VAL A 61 7.52 -28.05 -13.47
CA VAL A 61 6.97 -27.17 -12.45
C VAL A 61 5.51 -26.84 -12.77
N ARG A 62 4.65 -27.06 -11.78
CA ARG A 62 3.20 -26.80 -11.84
C ARG A 62 2.91 -25.39 -11.36
N TYR A 63 1.99 -24.74 -12.06
CA TYR A 63 1.45 -23.44 -11.70
C TYR A 63 -0.07 -23.52 -11.60
N GLN A 64 -0.63 -22.77 -10.68
CA GLN A 64 -2.05 -22.56 -10.52
C GLN A 64 -2.38 -21.15 -11.04
N PRO A 65 -3.22 -21.00 -12.07
CA PRO A 65 -3.66 -19.69 -12.52
C PRO A 65 -4.62 -19.02 -11.53
N ALA A 66 -4.60 -17.69 -11.46
CA ALA A 66 -5.37 -16.90 -10.50
C ALA A 66 -6.88 -16.93 -10.78
N CYS A 67 -7.26 -17.15 -12.03
CA CYS A 67 -8.63 -17.07 -12.54
C CYS A 67 -9.18 -18.42 -13.04
N LEU A 68 -8.47 -19.54 -12.84
CA LEU A 68 -8.96 -20.88 -13.19
C LEU A 68 -9.22 -21.68 -11.92
N SER A 69 -10.43 -22.23 -11.77
CA SER A 69 -10.85 -22.99 -10.59
C SER A 69 -10.12 -24.31 -10.44
N GLU A 70 -9.89 -25.00 -11.56
CA GLU A 70 -9.27 -26.32 -11.60
C GLU A 70 -8.20 -26.42 -12.69
N GLY A 71 -7.24 -27.32 -12.43
CA GLY A 71 -6.17 -27.63 -13.37
C GLY A 71 -4.86 -26.91 -13.07
N HIS A 72 -3.75 -27.62 -13.35
CA HIS A 72 -2.40 -27.06 -13.30
C HIS A 72 -1.92 -26.76 -14.71
N VAL A 73 -1.24 -25.63 -14.85
CA VAL A 73 -0.54 -25.23 -16.08
C VAL A 73 0.96 -25.36 -15.88
N PHE A 74 1.70 -25.56 -16.96
CA PHE A 74 3.12 -25.88 -16.90
C PHE A 74 3.97 -24.86 -17.67
N LEU A 75 5.21 -24.67 -17.22
CA LEU A 75 6.20 -23.92 -17.98
C LEU A 75 6.59 -24.70 -19.24
N HIS A 76 6.57 -24.04 -20.40
CA HIS A 76 7.09 -24.63 -21.63
C HIS A 76 8.61 -24.84 -21.51
N PRO A 77 9.18 -25.99 -21.92
CA PRO A 77 10.63 -26.26 -21.80
C PRO A 77 11.53 -25.27 -22.56
N ARG A 78 10.99 -24.60 -23.59
CA ARG A 78 11.70 -23.53 -24.33
C ARG A 78 11.59 -22.14 -23.68
N SER A 79 10.87 -22.00 -22.56
CA SER A 79 10.79 -20.72 -21.85
C SER A 79 12.12 -20.40 -21.18
N ALA A 80 12.53 -19.12 -21.23
CA ALA A 80 13.68 -18.64 -20.47
C ALA A 80 13.50 -18.86 -18.95
N LEU A 81 12.26 -18.83 -18.46
CA LEU A 81 11.94 -19.03 -17.03
C LEU A 81 11.83 -20.51 -16.63
N HIS A 82 12.10 -21.46 -17.53
CA HIS A 82 12.03 -22.88 -17.22
C HIS A 82 13.07 -23.31 -16.17
N GLY A 83 14.23 -22.64 -16.14
CA GLY A 83 15.31 -22.91 -15.17
C GLY A 83 15.04 -22.33 -13.79
N ASP A 84 14.62 -21.07 -13.71
CA ASP A 84 14.47 -20.34 -12.44
C ASP A 84 13.16 -20.67 -11.72
N ALA A 85 12.08 -20.89 -12.47
CA ALA A 85 10.74 -21.22 -11.98
C ALA A 85 10.27 -20.29 -10.83
N PRO A 86 9.97 -19.01 -11.10
CA PRO A 86 9.61 -18.01 -10.09
C PRO A 86 8.31 -18.36 -9.35
N GLU A 87 8.10 -17.80 -8.15
CA GLU A 87 6.89 -18.06 -7.37
C GLU A 87 5.64 -17.49 -8.03
N PHE A 88 5.70 -16.24 -8.50
CA PHE A 88 4.64 -15.60 -9.25
C PHE A 88 5.13 -15.25 -10.65
N LEU A 89 4.26 -15.44 -11.63
CA LEU A 89 4.49 -15.02 -13.00
C LEU A 89 3.19 -14.57 -13.64
N VAL A 90 3.34 -13.84 -14.73
CA VAL A 90 2.26 -13.48 -15.65
C VAL A 90 2.48 -14.26 -16.94
N TYR A 91 1.40 -14.74 -17.53
CA TYR A 91 1.40 -15.35 -18.85
C TYR A 91 0.52 -14.53 -19.80
N MET A 92 0.77 -14.63 -21.11
CA MET A 92 -0.06 -13.99 -22.13
C MET A 92 -1.07 -14.96 -22.74
N GLN A 93 -0.71 -16.24 -22.82
CA GLN A 93 -1.53 -17.26 -23.49
C GLN A 93 -1.34 -18.63 -22.84
N LEU A 94 -2.41 -19.44 -22.87
CA LEU A 94 -2.39 -20.85 -22.52
C LEU A 94 -2.47 -21.70 -23.78
N LEU A 95 -1.45 -22.53 -24.01
CA LEU A 95 -1.34 -23.44 -25.13
C LEU A 95 -1.78 -24.84 -24.68
N ARG A 96 -2.94 -25.30 -25.16
CA ARG A 96 -3.41 -26.66 -24.92
C ARG A 96 -2.69 -27.63 -25.86
N THR A 97 -1.91 -28.54 -25.30
CA THR A 97 -1.27 -29.64 -26.05
C THR A 97 -1.87 -30.98 -25.62
N GLU A 98 -1.61 -32.03 -26.41
CA GLU A 98 -2.09 -33.40 -26.13
C GLU A 98 -1.66 -33.90 -24.75
N LYS A 99 -0.44 -33.56 -24.31
CA LYS A 99 0.11 -34.04 -23.04
C LYS A 99 -0.34 -33.21 -21.85
N ARG A 100 -0.30 -31.88 -21.96
CA ARG A 100 -0.63 -30.93 -20.88
C ARG A 100 -0.73 -29.48 -21.37
N PRO A 101 -1.44 -28.59 -20.66
CA PRO A 101 -1.46 -27.17 -20.98
C PRO A 101 -0.14 -26.47 -20.61
N TYR A 102 0.38 -25.64 -21.50
CA TYR A 102 1.58 -24.84 -21.27
C TYR A 102 1.27 -23.34 -21.28
N MET A 103 2.04 -22.57 -20.53
CA MET A 103 1.96 -21.10 -20.57
C MET A 103 3.00 -20.53 -21.55
N ALA A 104 2.61 -19.48 -22.28
CA ALA A 104 3.45 -18.73 -23.21
C ALA A 104 3.44 -17.22 -22.90
N GLY A 105 4.51 -16.51 -23.31
CA GLY A 105 4.67 -15.08 -23.02
C GLY A 105 4.89 -14.81 -21.53
N LEU A 106 5.86 -15.49 -20.92
CA LEU A 106 6.00 -15.51 -19.47
C LEU A 106 6.88 -14.39 -18.95
N THR A 107 6.42 -13.74 -17.89
CA THR A 107 7.17 -12.70 -17.17
C THR A 107 7.14 -12.96 -15.67
N ALA A 108 8.31 -13.01 -15.04
CA ALA A 108 8.43 -13.16 -13.59
C ALA A 108 8.03 -11.87 -12.86
N ILE A 109 7.21 -12.00 -11.82
CA ILE A 109 6.71 -10.87 -11.03
C ILE A 109 6.91 -11.07 -9.53
N GLU A 110 6.92 -9.98 -8.79
CA GLU A 110 6.96 -9.97 -7.32
C GLU A 110 5.53 -9.91 -6.75
N ALA A 111 5.34 -10.45 -5.55
CA ALA A 111 4.02 -10.55 -4.92
C ALA A 111 3.45 -9.18 -4.52
N GLU A 112 4.32 -8.26 -4.11
CA GLU A 112 4.00 -6.89 -3.70
C GLU A 112 3.33 -6.11 -4.84
N TRP A 113 3.79 -6.32 -6.08
CA TRP A 113 3.26 -5.59 -7.25
C TRP A 113 1.79 -5.91 -7.50
N LEU A 114 1.31 -7.10 -7.14
CA LEU A 114 -0.10 -7.49 -7.30
C LEU A 114 -1.04 -6.64 -6.44
N THR A 115 -0.58 -6.22 -5.26
CA THR A 115 -1.33 -5.31 -4.38
C THR A 115 -1.34 -3.88 -4.90
N GLU A 116 -0.24 -3.43 -5.51
CA GLU A 116 -0.11 -2.09 -6.09
C GLU A 116 -1.00 -1.89 -7.32
N CYS A 117 -1.31 -2.96 -8.05
CA CYS A 117 -2.12 -2.90 -9.27
C CYS A 117 -3.59 -2.50 -9.02
N GLY A 118 -4.08 -2.56 -7.77
CA GLY A 118 -5.45 -2.11 -7.42
C GLY A 118 -6.57 -2.91 -8.08
N THR A 119 -6.31 -4.15 -8.50
CA THR A 119 -7.28 -4.99 -9.22
C THR A 119 -8.34 -5.56 -8.29
N PRO A 120 -9.57 -5.85 -8.77
CA PRO A 120 -10.61 -6.50 -7.97
C PRO A 120 -10.23 -7.93 -7.54
N LEU A 121 -9.19 -8.51 -8.15
CA LEU A 121 -8.62 -9.79 -7.77
C LEU A 121 -7.80 -9.72 -6.47
N CYS A 122 -7.38 -8.52 -6.05
CA CYS A 122 -6.70 -8.29 -4.78
C CYS A 122 -7.71 -7.92 -3.70
N MET A 123 -7.93 -8.83 -2.76
CA MET A 123 -8.82 -8.62 -1.61
C MET A 123 -7.99 -8.28 -0.38
N LEU A 124 -8.32 -7.14 0.25
CA LEU A 124 -7.73 -6.74 1.53
C LEU A 124 -8.64 -7.14 2.69
N SER A 125 -8.06 -7.63 3.80
CA SER A 125 -8.81 -7.96 5.02
C SER A 125 -9.65 -6.79 5.50
N ALA A 126 -10.90 -6.99 5.90
CA ALA A 126 -11.76 -5.89 6.36
C ALA A 126 -11.16 -5.16 7.57
N THR A 127 -10.59 -5.92 8.50
CA THR A 127 -9.93 -5.41 9.71
C THR A 127 -8.44 -5.17 9.45
N PRO A 128 -7.88 -4.03 9.91
CA PRO A 128 -6.44 -3.83 9.99
C PRO A 128 -5.77 -4.84 10.93
N LEU A 129 -4.47 -5.09 10.71
CA LEU A 129 -3.64 -5.83 11.64
C LEU A 129 -3.42 -5.02 12.91
N THR A 130 -3.38 -5.71 14.05
CA THR A 130 -3.02 -5.12 15.35
C THR A 130 -1.52 -4.88 15.46
N ASP A 131 -0.71 -5.76 14.88
CA ASP A 131 0.75 -5.68 14.84
C ASP A 131 1.22 -5.84 13.39
N PRO A 132 1.90 -4.84 12.80
CA PRO A 132 2.24 -3.53 13.36
C PRO A 132 1.04 -2.57 13.54
N PRO A 133 1.05 -1.71 14.57
CA PRO A 133 -0.05 -0.81 14.86
C PRO A 133 -0.18 0.33 13.83
N PRO A 134 -1.37 0.95 13.71
CA PRO A 134 -1.56 2.12 12.87
C PRO A 134 -0.62 3.26 13.23
N SER A 135 -0.08 3.93 12.21
CA SER A 135 0.86 5.04 12.40
C SER A 135 0.66 6.14 11.38
N TYR A 136 0.83 7.38 11.84
CA TYR A 136 0.85 8.54 10.96
C TYR A 136 2.18 8.60 10.20
N ARG A 137 2.11 8.61 8.86
CA ARG A 137 3.24 8.90 7.99
C ARG A 137 3.18 10.37 7.59
N GLY A 138 4.25 11.11 7.90
CA GLY A 138 4.39 12.52 7.55
C GLY A 138 4.53 12.75 6.04
N ALA A 139 4.91 13.98 5.65
CA ALA A 139 5.14 14.32 4.25
C ALA A 139 6.18 13.38 3.61
N PRO A 140 5.98 12.92 2.36
CA PRO A 140 4.94 13.36 1.41
C PRO A 140 3.59 12.63 1.52
N VAL A 141 3.46 11.58 2.36
CA VAL A 141 2.24 10.75 2.44
C VAL A 141 1.12 11.45 3.20
N ASP A 142 1.46 12.12 4.31
CA ASP A 142 0.54 12.92 5.14
C ASP A 142 -0.79 12.19 5.47
N THR A 143 -0.70 10.92 5.86
CA THR A 143 -1.87 10.06 6.11
C THR A 143 -1.58 9.06 7.22
N VAL A 144 -2.62 8.72 7.99
CA VAL A 144 -2.60 7.60 8.94
C VAL A 144 -2.74 6.28 8.18
N MET A 145 -1.69 5.46 8.25
CA MET A 145 -1.60 4.18 7.59
C MET A 145 -1.85 3.03 8.57
N ALA A 146 -2.51 1.99 8.08
CA ALA A 146 -2.73 0.74 8.78
C ALA A 146 -2.32 -0.42 7.87
N TRP A 147 -1.81 -1.49 8.47
CA TRP A 147 -1.44 -2.67 7.72
C TRP A 147 -2.64 -3.59 7.55
N ARG A 148 -2.82 -4.15 6.35
CA ARG A 148 -3.90 -5.09 6.03
C ARG A 148 -3.34 -6.31 5.34
N GLU A 149 -3.92 -7.47 5.63
CA GLU A 149 -3.57 -8.69 4.89
C GLU A 149 -4.11 -8.56 3.48
N ALA A 150 -3.33 -9.01 2.51
CA ALA A 150 -3.71 -9.04 1.12
C ALA A 150 -3.81 -10.48 0.62
N ARG A 151 -4.85 -10.76 -0.15
CA ARG A 151 -5.07 -12.05 -0.82
C ARG A 151 -5.35 -11.82 -2.29
N TYR A 152 -4.91 -12.75 -3.13
CA TYR A 152 -5.00 -12.60 -4.58
C TYR A 152 -5.70 -13.75 -5.30
N GLY A 153 -6.54 -13.40 -6.27
CA GLY A 153 -7.23 -14.33 -7.16
C GLY A 153 -8.31 -15.13 -6.45
N MET A 154 -8.94 -16.04 -7.19
CA MET A 154 -10.02 -16.89 -6.65
C MET A 154 -9.55 -17.86 -5.57
N HIS A 155 -8.27 -18.21 -5.60
CA HIS A 155 -7.64 -19.12 -4.64
C HIS A 155 -7.22 -18.42 -3.35
N GLY A 156 -7.38 -17.09 -3.27
CA GLY A 156 -7.07 -16.30 -2.09
C GLY A 156 -5.62 -16.41 -1.64
N TRP A 157 -4.68 -16.45 -2.58
CA TRP A 157 -3.26 -16.64 -2.25
C TRP A 157 -2.78 -15.54 -1.31
N PRO A 158 -2.14 -15.88 -0.18
CA PRO A 158 -1.63 -14.88 0.74
C PRO A 158 -0.52 -14.08 0.04
N LEU A 159 -0.62 -12.76 0.13
CA LEU A 159 0.38 -11.79 -0.29
C LEU A 159 0.98 -11.11 0.95
N PRO A 160 2.16 -10.47 0.82
CA PRO A 160 2.71 -9.64 1.88
C PRO A 160 1.69 -8.58 2.35
N PRO A 161 1.59 -8.31 3.67
CA PRO A 161 0.73 -7.26 4.19
C PRO A 161 1.08 -5.90 3.57
N VAL A 162 0.06 -5.08 3.32
CA VAL A 162 0.22 -3.78 2.68
C VAL A 162 -0.25 -2.65 3.59
N ALA A 163 0.49 -1.54 3.60
CA ALA A 163 0.12 -0.34 4.33
C ALA A 163 -0.83 0.52 3.49
N VAL A 164 -2.05 0.71 3.97
CA VAL A 164 -3.08 1.54 3.31
C VAL A 164 -3.69 2.54 4.30
N PRO A 165 -4.40 3.60 3.84
CA PRO A 165 -5.08 4.51 4.73
C PRO A 165 -6.04 3.77 5.69
N HIS A 166 -5.99 4.12 6.98
CA HIS A 166 -6.83 3.45 7.98
C HIS A 166 -8.32 3.72 7.69
N PRO A 167 -9.20 2.69 7.67
CA PRO A 167 -10.59 2.87 7.26
C PRO A 167 -11.43 3.69 8.25
N ASP A 168 -11.21 3.51 9.55
CA ASP A 168 -11.94 4.20 10.61
C ASP A 168 -11.44 5.64 10.84
N ALA A 169 -12.34 6.62 10.75
CA ALA A 169 -12.03 8.04 10.92
C ALA A 169 -11.67 8.44 12.36
N THR A 170 -12.25 7.76 13.35
CA THR A 170 -11.96 7.98 14.78
C THR A 170 -10.55 7.51 15.12
N GLU A 171 -10.16 6.34 14.61
CA GLU A 171 -8.79 5.83 14.76
C GLU A 171 -7.79 6.71 14.01
N ARG A 172 -8.11 7.16 12.79
CA ARG A 172 -7.29 8.16 12.08
C ARG A 172 -7.09 9.41 12.91
N ALA A 173 -8.16 10.00 13.43
CA ALA A 173 -8.09 11.19 14.26
C ALA A 173 -7.24 10.98 15.52
N ALA A 174 -7.33 9.81 16.16
CA ALA A 174 -6.58 9.50 17.37
C ALA A 174 -5.08 9.30 17.13
N VAL A 175 -4.71 8.56 16.08
CA VAL A 175 -3.32 8.36 15.68
C VAL A 175 -2.71 9.69 15.22
N PHE A 176 -3.47 10.49 14.47
CA PHE A 176 -3.07 11.83 14.07
C PHE A 176 -2.88 12.75 15.29
N ALA A 177 -3.82 12.76 16.24
CA ALA A 177 -3.72 13.53 17.48
C ALA A 177 -2.46 13.16 18.27
N THR A 178 -2.14 11.86 18.33
CA THR A 178 -0.92 11.37 18.99
C THR A 178 0.32 11.95 18.31
N ALA A 179 0.41 11.86 16.98
CA ALA A 179 1.51 12.41 16.21
C ALA A 179 1.60 13.95 16.32
N LEU A 180 0.46 14.64 16.44
CA LEU A 180 0.39 16.09 16.65
C LEU A 180 0.99 16.47 18.00
N LEU A 181 0.53 15.85 19.10
CA LEU A 181 1.03 16.12 20.47
C LEU A 181 2.51 15.75 20.64
N GLU A 182 2.99 14.75 19.92
CA GLU A 182 4.41 14.38 19.90
C GLU A 182 5.28 15.34 19.10
N GLY A 183 4.68 16.28 18.36
CA GLY A 183 5.38 17.23 17.49
C GLY A 183 5.87 16.64 16.17
N ARG A 184 5.40 15.44 15.79
CA ARG A 184 5.72 14.81 14.50
C ARG A 184 5.00 15.47 13.32
N VAL A 185 3.86 16.10 13.58
CA VAL A 185 3.09 16.85 12.57
C VAL A 185 3.59 18.30 12.49
N LEU A 186 3.72 18.95 13.65
CA LEU A 186 4.12 20.35 13.80
C LEU A 186 5.33 20.44 14.76
N PRO A 187 6.53 20.81 14.28
CA PRO A 187 7.71 20.95 15.12
C PRO A 187 7.54 21.87 16.32
N ALA A 188 6.77 22.96 16.22
CA ALA A 188 6.48 23.86 17.35
C ALA A 188 5.81 23.13 18.53
N MET A 189 5.05 22.06 18.28
CA MET A 189 4.43 21.26 19.34
C MET A 189 5.45 20.36 20.07
N ALA A 190 6.59 20.05 19.45
CA ALA A 190 7.66 19.29 20.09
C ALA A 190 8.26 20.03 21.30
N GLU A 191 8.28 21.37 21.28
CA GLU A 191 8.71 22.22 22.40
C GLU A 191 7.81 22.02 23.64
N MET A 192 6.53 21.68 23.44
CA MET A 192 5.55 21.50 24.51
C MET A 192 5.46 20.04 25.02
N ARG A 193 6.02 19.08 24.28
CA ARG A 193 6.00 17.65 24.62
C ARG A 193 6.42 17.32 26.06
N PRO A 194 7.53 17.84 26.64
CA PRO A 194 7.93 17.51 28.01
C PRO A 194 6.98 18.08 29.08
N HIS A 195 6.11 19.01 28.70
CA HIS A 195 5.17 19.68 29.59
C HIS A 195 3.74 19.14 29.52
N LEU A 196 3.51 18.08 28.74
CA LEU A 196 2.18 17.47 28.62
C LEU A 196 1.74 16.87 29.95
N ALA A 197 0.49 17.14 30.33
CA ALA A 197 -0.11 16.63 31.56
C ALA A 197 -0.48 15.14 31.50
N ALA A 198 -0.30 14.49 30.35
CA ALA A 198 -0.49 13.06 30.14
C ALA A 198 0.29 12.58 28.91
N SER A 199 0.55 11.28 28.84
CA SER A 199 1.20 10.67 27.68
C SER A 199 0.27 10.68 26.45
N PRO A 200 0.74 11.14 25.27
CA PRO A 200 0.00 11.04 24.01
C PRO A 200 -0.47 9.62 23.67
N ALA A 201 0.24 8.58 24.12
CA ALA A 201 -0.13 7.18 23.89
C ALA A 201 -1.51 6.80 24.47
N MET A 202 -2.07 7.61 25.38
CA MET A 202 -3.44 7.44 25.85
C MET A 202 -4.47 7.56 24.72
N LEU A 203 -4.20 8.35 23.68
CA LEU A 203 -5.08 8.51 22.53
C LEU A 203 -5.19 7.24 21.69
N LEU A 204 -4.19 6.37 21.72
CA LEU A 204 -4.19 5.10 20.98
C LEU A 204 -5.00 3.99 21.66
N ARG A 205 -5.51 4.25 22.88
CA ARG A 205 -6.32 3.30 23.64
C ARG A 205 -7.80 3.66 23.55
N PRO A 206 -8.62 2.90 22.80
CA PRO A 206 -10.05 3.17 22.65
C PRO A 206 -10.80 3.25 23.99
N GLU A 207 -10.35 2.50 25.00
CA GLU A 207 -10.97 2.44 26.33
C GLU A 207 -10.89 3.78 27.07
N LEU A 208 -9.91 4.63 26.72
CA LEU A 208 -9.70 5.93 27.34
C LEU A 208 -10.47 7.06 26.67
N ARG A 209 -11.29 6.77 25.65
CA ARG A 209 -12.11 7.79 24.96
C ARG A 209 -13.11 8.47 25.90
N GLY A 210 -13.50 7.83 27.00
CA GLY A 210 -14.35 8.44 28.03
C GLY A 210 -13.64 9.51 28.88
N VAL A 211 -12.31 9.57 28.86
CA VAL A 211 -11.56 10.63 29.55
C VAL A 211 -11.74 11.93 28.77
N ALA A 212 -12.31 12.96 29.40
CA ALA A 212 -12.68 14.23 28.75
C ALA A 212 -11.59 14.79 27.82
N ARG A 213 -10.33 14.85 28.28
CA ARG A 213 -9.19 15.33 27.48
C ARG A 213 -8.97 14.53 26.18
N VAL A 214 -9.13 13.21 26.23
CA VAL A 214 -8.95 12.29 25.09
C VAL A 214 -10.15 12.39 24.15
N GLY A 215 -11.36 12.27 24.71
CA GLY A 215 -12.62 12.30 23.96
C GLY A 215 -12.87 13.63 23.26
N GLU A 216 -12.62 14.76 23.93
CA GLU A 216 -12.80 16.09 23.34
C GLU A 216 -11.84 16.36 22.19
N LEU A 217 -10.55 15.98 22.32
CA LEU A 217 -9.58 16.17 21.24
C LEU A 217 -9.91 15.31 20.01
N VAL A 218 -10.16 14.02 20.20
CA VAL A 218 -10.52 13.13 19.08
C VAL A 218 -11.86 13.50 18.48
N GLY A 219 -12.86 13.82 19.31
CA GLY A 219 -14.17 14.27 18.85
C GLY A 219 -14.08 15.57 18.04
N ALA A 220 -13.25 16.54 18.46
CA ALA A 220 -13.05 17.78 17.72
C ALA A 220 -12.40 17.53 16.35
N LEU A 221 -11.40 16.65 16.28
CA LEU A 221 -10.75 16.25 15.03
C LEU A 221 -11.72 15.54 14.07
N VAL A 222 -12.52 14.60 14.58
CA VAL A 222 -13.53 13.89 13.78
C VAL A 222 -14.60 14.86 13.24
N ARG A 223 -15.12 15.77 14.09
CA ARG A 223 -16.10 16.79 13.67
C ARG A 223 -15.54 17.72 12.60
N ALA A 224 -14.27 18.10 12.73
CA ALA A 224 -13.58 18.95 11.76
C ALA A 224 -13.07 18.19 10.53
N LYS A 225 -13.20 16.86 10.49
CA LYS A 225 -12.63 15.97 9.46
C LYS A 225 -11.13 16.19 9.27
N VAL A 226 -10.41 16.32 10.39
CA VAL A 226 -8.96 16.53 10.42
C VAL A 226 -8.26 15.25 10.85
N ASP A 227 -7.52 14.65 9.93
CA ASP A 227 -6.74 13.43 10.11
C ASP A 227 -5.33 13.51 9.47
N SER A 228 -4.96 14.68 8.96
CA SER A 228 -3.70 14.96 8.29
C SER A 228 -3.25 16.41 8.51
N ARG A 229 -1.98 16.70 8.20
CA ARG A 229 -1.44 18.07 8.25
C ARG A 229 -2.14 18.96 7.22
N SER A 230 -2.38 18.44 6.02
CA SER A 230 -3.10 19.14 4.95
C SER A 230 -4.55 19.47 5.33
N SER A 231 -5.29 18.53 5.94
CA SER A 231 -6.66 18.78 6.43
C SER A 231 -6.66 19.77 7.61
N LEU A 232 -5.69 19.68 8.52
CA LEU A 232 -5.52 20.65 9.60
C LEU A 232 -5.25 22.05 9.06
N ALA A 233 -4.35 22.18 8.08
CA ALA A 233 -4.03 23.45 7.43
C ALA A 233 -5.24 24.04 6.70
N ALA A 234 -6.02 23.21 6.01
CA ALA A 234 -7.25 23.63 5.37
C ALA A 234 -8.28 24.14 6.40
N ALA A 235 -8.45 23.42 7.51
CA ALA A 235 -9.39 23.80 8.57
C ALA A 235 -9.01 25.13 9.24
N TRP A 236 -7.72 25.37 9.51
CA TRP A 236 -7.23 26.63 10.07
C TRP A 236 -7.32 27.82 9.11
N ARG A 237 -7.19 27.60 7.79
CA ARG A 237 -7.37 28.67 6.79
C ARG A 237 -8.83 29.07 6.59
N SER A 238 -9.73 28.09 6.54
CA SER A 238 -11.10 28.32 6.04
C SER A 238 -12.16 28.42 7.13
N SER A 239 -12.04 27.65 8.22
CA SER A 239 -13.17 27.37 9.10
C SER A 239 -13.03 27.98 10.50
N GLN A 240 -11.83 28.00 11.09
CA GLN A 240 -11.55 28.63 12.39
C GLN A 240 -10.04 28.60 12.70
N PRO A 241 -9.34 29.73 12.83
CA PRO A 241 -7.92 29.75 13.19
C PRO A 241 -7.66 29.31 14.64
N THR A 242 -8.70 29.25 15.48
CA THR A 242 -8.65 28.81 16.88
C THR A 242 -9.06 27.36 17.07
N LEU A 243 -9.36 26.63 15.99
CA LEU A 243 -9.75 25.21 16.05
C LEU A 243 -8.66 24.40 16.78
N LEU A 244 -9.07 23.53 17.72
CA LEU A 244 -8.23 22.71 18.59
C LEU A 244 -7.46 23.46 19.70
N GLN A 245 -7.53 24.80 19.80
CA GLN A 245 -6.81 25.53 20.87
C GLN A 245 -7.20 25.05 22.27
N ARG A 246 -8.51 24.94 22.52
CA ARG A 246 -9.05 24.52 23.81
C ARG A 246 -8.68 23.07 24.12
N GLU A 247 -8.83 22.21 23.12
CA GLU A 247 -8.55 20.79 23.22
C GLU A 247 -7.06 20.55 23.48
N LEU A 248 -6.16 21.25 22.77
CA LEU A 248 -4.71 21.17 22.98
C LEU A 248 -4.30 21.80 24.32
N ALA A 249 -4.90 22.91 24.74
CA ALA A 249 -4.65 23.52 26.04
C ALA A 249 -5.04 22.58 27.20
N ALA A 250 -6.06 21.74 27.03
CA ALA A 250 -6.45 20.74 28.02
C ALA A 250 -5.41 19.63 28.22
N TRP A 251 -4.48 19.44 27.28
CA TRP A 251 -3.33 18.52 27.40
C TRP A 251 -2.14 19.13 28.15
N LEU A 252 -2.22 20.41 28.52
CA LEU A 252 -1.16 21.13 29.24
C LEU A 252 -1.63 21.56 30.64
N PRO A 253 -0.71 21.63 31.63
CA PRO A 253 -0.98 22.29 32.90
C PRO A 253 -1.35 23.77 32.68
N LYS A 254 -2.19 24.34 33.55
CA LYS A 254 -2.64 25.74 33.45
C LYS A 254 -1.48 26.74 33.28
N ALA A 255 -0.34 26.49 33.92
CA ALA A 255 0.85 27.34 33.82
C ALA A 255 1.47 27.39 32.40
N GLN A 256 1.27 26.34 31.60
CA GLN A 256 1.86 26.17 30.26
C GLN A 256 0.89 26.55 29.13
N GLN A 257 -0.39 26.76 29.43
CA GLN A 257 -1.40 27.18 28.45
C GLN A 257 -1.08 28.54 27.79
N PRO A 258 -0.58 29.58 28.50
CA PRO A 258 -0.17 30.83 27.85
C PRO A 258 0.98 30.63 26.86
N VAL A 259 1.88 29.68 27.11
CA VAL A 259 3.00 29.36 26.22
C VAL A 259 2.48 28.77 24.92
N LEU A 260 1.51 27.84 24.98
CA LEU A 260 0.84 27.30 23.80
C LEU A 260 0.21 28.41 22.95
N LEU A 261 -0.49 29.36 23.57
CA LEU A 261 -1.13 30.48 22.85
C LEU A 261 -0.09 31.39 22.17
N ARG A 262 1.07 31.60 22.78
CA ARG A 262 2.18 32.35 22.15
C ARG A 262 2.80 31.59 20.96
N LEU A 263 2.85 30.26 21.04
CA LEU A 263 3.36 29.42 19.94
C LEU A 263 2.32 29.21 18.82
N TRP A 264 1.04 29.48 19.09
CA TRP A 264 -0.05 29.22 18.15
C TRP A 264 0.15 29.81 16.75
N PRO A 265 0.57 31.09 16.58
CA PRO A 265 0.80 31.64 15.25
C PRO A 265 1.89 30.88 14.47
N ARG A 266 2.93 30.39 15.16
CA ARG A 266 3.98 29.56 14.55
C ARG A 266 3.41 28.20 14.12
N MET A 267 2.58 27.57 14.95
CA MET A 267 1.92 26.31 14.60
C MET A 267 1.06 26.44 13.34
N VAL A 268 0.28 27.53 13.24
CA VAL A 268 -0.54 27.81 12.05
C VAL A 268 0.32 28.04 10.81
N ALA A 269 1.41 28.80 10.93
CA ALA A 269 2.37 29.00 9.85
C ALA A 269 3.02 27.67 9.41
N GLU A 270 3.42 26.82 10.36
CA GLU A 270 4.00 25.51 10.07
C GLU A 270 3.00 24.58 9.37
N ALA A 271 1.74 24.51 9.82
CA ALA A 271 0.74 23.68 9.15
C ALA A 271 0.53 24.12 7.70
N THR A 272 0.55 25.43 7.44
CA THR A 272 0.31 26.00 6.11
C THR A 272 1.54 26.01 5.20
N ALA A 273 2.75 26.01 5.76
CA ALA A 273 4.01 25.99 5.02
C ALA A 273 4.23 24.64 4.31
N GLY A 274 4.07 24.61 2.98
CA GLY A 274 4.30 23.41 2.16
C GLY A 274 3.08 22.51 1.94
N ALA A 275 1.89 22.92 2.38
CA ALA A 275 0.65 22.27 1.96
C ALA A 275 0.33 22.64 0.50
N PRO A 276 0.19 21.69 -0.44
CA PRO A 276 -0.29 21.99 -1.78
C PRO A 276 -1.71 22.59 -1.73
N PRO A 277 -2.09 23.46 -2.67
CA PRO A 277 -3.45 24.01 -2.71
C PRO A 277 -4.48 22.86 -2.79
N PRO A 278 -5.66 22.99 -2.18
CA PRO A 278 -6.67 21.93 -2.19
C PRO A 278 -7.07 21.60 -3.63
N SER A 279 -6.86 20.34 -4.05
CA SER A 279 -7.30 19.86 -5.36
C SER A 279 -8.83 19.92 -5.47
N PRO A 280 -9.40 20.47 -6.54
CA PRO A 280 -10.85 20.66 -6.69
C PRO A 280 -11.66 19.36 -6.84
N LEU A 281 -11.01 18.20 -6.91
CA LEU A 281 -11.66 16.92 -7.20
C LEU A 281 -12.38 16.26 -6.01
N SER A 282 -12.22 16.77 -4.78
CA SER A 282 -12.95 16.23 -3.62
C SER A 282 -14.36 16.84 -3.44
N ALA A 283 -14.76 17.81 -4.27
CA ALA A 283 -16.05 18.50 -4.16
C ALA A 283 -17.19 17.86 -4.97
N ALA A 284 -16.92 16.83 -5.78
CA ALA A 284 -17.93 16.17 -6.60
C ALA A 284 -18.43 14.88 -5.95
N ALA A 285 -19.31 15.00 -4.95
CA ALA A 285 -20.26 13.94 -4.64
C ALA A 285 -21.55 14.21 -5.45
N PRO A 286 -22.13 13.21 -6.13
CA PRO A 286 -23.33 13.42 -6.94
C PRO A 286 -24.54 13.65 -6.04
N THR A 287 -25.20 14.79 -6.22
CA THR A 287 -26.55 15.03 -5.72
C THR A 287 -27.51 14.08 -6.46
N SER A 288 -27.97 13.05 -5.76
CA SER A 288 -29.12 12.24 -6.14
C SER A 288 -30.37 13.13 -6.09
N THR A 289 -30.73 13.74 -7.22
CA THR A 289 -32.09 14.25 -7.45
C THR A 289 -33.05 13.09 -7.58
N GLY A 290 -33.92 12.93 -6.58
CA GLY A 290 -35.05 12.01 -6.63
C GLY A 290 -36.03 12.40 -7.73
N VAL A 291 -36.28 11.47 -8.64
CA VAL A 291 -37.39 11.52 -9.59
C VAL A 291 -38.61 10.93 -8.87
N LYS A 292 -39.65 11.75 -8.70
CA LYS A 292 -41.00 11.26 -8.40
C LYS A 292 -41.59 10.69 -9.68
N GLY A 293 -42.01 9.44 -9.61
CA GLY A 293 -42.91 8.74 -10.52
C GLY A 293 -43.72 7.76 -9.71
#